data_AF-A0A101W3G1-F1
#
_entry.id   AF-A0A101W3G1-F1
#
_cell.length_a   1.000
_cell.length_b   1.000
_cell.length_c   1.000
_cell.angle_alpha   90.00
_cell.angle_beta   90.00
_cell.angle_gamma   90.00
#
_symmetry.space_group_name_H-M   'P 1'
#
loop_
_entity.id
_entity.type
_entity.pdbx_description
1 polymer ?
#
loop_
_entity_poly.entity_id
_entity_poly.type
_entity_poly.pdbx_seq_one_letter_code
_entity_poly.pdbx_strand_id
1 'polypeptide(L)'
;MKLTTKEISFIAKDFDEKSQVSLFANVQEAVSGTEEKSLTAKGIYKDGKLTKKAREILEIVAAAKKCTRLILKDSFIFIEKYTYRANNKLVLVENDGGDMVFSMADNLPKTVEQISEFTGKSLFKSSGVEILLSADELLIFLAMVDIYRRNAMLAYVGHGIEKAAISLIEIMKQINDPSPNSLVKLFKQNYNYPIPQVENAKVILKKLTRKDFVTFNNGYELISDYAVFAKSFLVPETIIMIDTFNVNEKDEVIVAGGICITAGLRNIASFIMGNDGIDMSSLSGSQLLQMVENFLKCPDIS
;
A
#
# COMPACT_ATOMS: atom_id res chain seq x y z
N MET A 1 -13.57 -10.70 -18.21
CA MET A 1 -12.88 -11.78 -18.96
C MET A 1 -11.85 -12.38 -18.02
N LYS A 2 -11.84 -13.70 -17.80
CA LYS A 2 -10.99 -14.34 -16.78
C LYS A 2 -9.92 -15.24 -17.41
N LEU A 3 -8.66 -14.99 -17.10
CA LEU A 3 -7.50 -15.69 -17.64
C LEU A 3 -6.63 -16.27 -16.53
N THR A 4 -6.11 -17.47 -16.73
CA THR A 4 -5.02 -17.99 -15.88
C THR A 4 -3.69 -17.34 -16.29
N THR A 5 -2.70 -17.40 -15.42
CA THR A 5 -1.31 -16.97 -15.71
C THR A 5 -0.67 -17.73 -16.89
N LYS A 6 -1.02 -19.01 -17.08
CA LYS A 6 -0.59 -19.78 -18.27
C LYS A 6 -1.24 -19.27 -19.55
N GLU A 7 -2.53 -18.98 -19.52
CA GLU A 7 -3.26 -18.42 -20.66
C GLU A 7 -2.73 -17.04 -21.04
N ILE A 8 -2.42 -16.20 -20.04
CA ILE A 8 -1.72 -14.92 -20.23
C ILE A 8 -0.39 -15.12 -20.94
N SER A 9 0.42 -16.08 -20.46
CA SER A 9 1.73 -16.38 -21.05
C SER A 9 1.59 -16.90 -22.49
N PHE A 10 0.54 -17.69 -22.77
CA PHE A 10 0.24 -18.19 -24.11
C PHE A 10 -0.14 -17.09 -25.09
N ILE A 11 -1.02 -16.16 -24.71
CA ILE A 11 -1.48 -15.07 -25.59
C ILE A 11 -0.49 -13.90 -25.66
N ALA A 12 0.55 -13.87 -24.82
CA ALA A 12 1.60 -12.85 -24.89
C ALA A 12 2.33 -12.82 -26.24
N LYS A 13 2.27 -13.92 -27.02
CA LYS A 13 2.80 -14.02 -28.39
C LYS A 13 1.97 -13.23 -29.43
N ASP A 14 0.72 -12.89 -29.11
CA ASP A 14 -0.19 -12.21 -30.03
C ASP A 14 -0.03 -10.68 -30.01
N PHE A 15 0.91 -10.18 -29.19
CA PHE A 15 1.26 -8.77 -29.05
C PHE A 15 2.74 -8.57 -29.41
N ASP A 16 2.97 -7.88 -30.52
CA ASP A 16 4.32 -7.57 -31.01
C ASP A 16 5.04 -6.61 -30.06
N GLU A 17 4.31 -5.62 -29.53
CA GLU A 17 4.81 -4.64 -28.57
C GLU A 17 4.17 -4.86 -27.19
N LYS A 18 5.02 -4.98 -26.16
CA LYS A 18 4.62 -5.09 -24.76
C LYS A 18 5.46 -4.12 -23.95
N SER A 19 4.80 -3.23 -23.21
CA SER A 19 5.52 -2.30 -22.33
C SER A 19 6.15 -3.03 -21.13
N GLN A 20 7.12 -2.39 -20.48
CA GLN A 20 7.77 -2.94 -19.29
C GLN A 20 6.81 -3.13 -18.10
N VAL A 21 5.73 -2.35 -18.03
CA VAL A 21 4.72 -2.48 -16.97
C VAL A 21 3.59 -3.45 -17.35
N SER A 22 3.55 -3.93 -18.59
CA SER A 22 2.52 -4.82 -19.09
C SER A 22 2.54 -6.17 -18.38
N LEU A 23 1.35 -6.69 -18.09
CA LEU A 23 1.18 -8.03 -17.54
C LEU A 23 1.78 -9.11 -18.46
N PHE A 24 1.73 -8.90 -19.80
CA PHE A 24 2.28 -9.84 -20.79
C PHE A 24 3.80 -9.82 -20.91
N ALA A 25 4.47 -8.80 -20.37
CA ALA A 25 5.93 -8.77 -20.26
C ALA A 25 6.41 -9.47 -18.97
N ASN A 26 5.63 -9.36 -17.90
CA ASN A 26 6.04 -9.76 -16.55
C ASN A 26 5.57 -11.15 -16.12
N VAL A 27 4.49 -11.69 -16.70
CA VAL A 27 4.03 -13.05 -16.40
C VAL A 27 4.71 -14.04 -17.34
N GLN A 28 5.54 -14.92 -16.78
CA GLN A 28 6.33 -15.92 -17.50
C GLN A 28 6.06 -17.33 -16.95
N GLU A 29 4.83 -17.81 -17.08
CA GLU A 29 4.49 -19.17 -16.67
C GLU A 29 4.61 -20.16 -17.85
N ALA A 30 5.14 -21.35 -17.57
CA ALA A 30 5.28 -22.39 -18.57
C ALA A 30 3.91 -22.84 -19.11
N VAL A 31 3.75 -22.74 -20.43
CA VAL A 31 2.57 -23.22 -21.14
C VAL A 31 2.53 -24.75 -21.16
N SER A 32 1.33 -25.30 -21.03
CA SER A 32 1.06 -26.74 -20.97
C SER A 32 0.56 -27.32 -22.30
N GLY A 33 0.24 -26.48 -23.28
CA GLY A 33 -0.34 -26.87 -24.56
C GLY A 33 -1.87 -26.98 -24.55
N THR A 34 -2.52 -26.74 -23.40
CA THR A 34 -3.99 -26.79 -23.27
C THR A 34 -4.66 -25.41 -23.36
N GLU A 35 -3.87 -24.35 -23.38
CA GLU A 35 -4.32 -22.96 -23.24
C GLU A 35 -5.23 -22.55 -24.40
N GLU A 36 -4.88 -22.87 -25.65
CA GLU A 36 -5.69 -22.52 -26.82
C GLU A 36 -7.10 -23.10 -26.75
N LYS A 37 -7.21 -24.37 -26.35
CA LYS A 37 -8.50 -25.06 -26.19
C LYS A 37 -9.32 -24.41 -25.07
N SER A 38 -8.69 -24.09 -23.94
CA SER A 38 -9.33 -23.39 -22.83
C SER A 38 -9.84 -22.00 -23.24
N LEU A 39 -8.98 -21.21 -23.90
CA LEU A 39 -9.32 -19.87 -24.40
C LEU A 39 -10.43 -19.90 -25.46
N THR A 40 -10.44 -20.91 -26.32
CA THR A 40 -11.50 -21.12 -27.30
C THR A 40 -12.83 -21.45 -26.61
N ALA A 41 -12.81 -22.31 -25.59
CA ALA A 41 -14.00 -22.62 -24.78
C ALA A 41 -14.53 -21.38 -24.03
N LYS A 42 -13.65 -20.45 -23.65
CA LYS A 42 -14.01 -19.16 -23.04
C LYS A 42 -14.50 -18.11 -24.06
N GLY A 43 -14.44 -18.39 -25.36
CA GLY A 43 -14.78 -17.43 -26.43
C GLY A 43 -13.77 -16.29 -26.59
N ILE A 44 -12.56 -16.46 -26.05
CA ILE A 44 -11.48 -15.46 -26.07
C ILE A 44 -10.61 -15.64 -27.31
N TYR A 45 -10.49 -16.89 -27.79
CA TYR A 45 -9.73 -17.26 -28.98
C TYR A 45 -10.64 -17.92 -30.03
N LYS A 46 -10.37 -17.63 -31.30
CA LYS A 46 -11.06 -18.26 -32.44
C LYS A 46 -10.16 -18.21 -33.67
N ASP A 47 -10.12 -19.30 -34.42
CA ASP A 47 -9.36 -19.40 -35.68
C ASP A 47 -7.88 -18.99 -35.52
N GLY A 48 -7.27 -19.43 -34.42
CA GLY A 48 -5.86 -19.17 -34.11
C GLY A 48 -5.55 -17.73 -33.67
N LYS A 49 -6.56 -16.91 -33.33
CA LYS A 49 -6.39 -15.50 -32.94
C LYS A 49 -7.33 -15.08 -31.82
N LEU A 50 -6.99 -14.00 -31.10
CA LEU A 50 -7.89 -13.33 -30.16
C LEU A 50 -9.17 -12.83 -30.86
N THR A 51 -10.31 -13.01 -30.21
CA THR A 51 -11.57 -12.40 -30.68
C THR A 51 -11.52 -10.87 -30.55
N LYS A 52 -12.31 -10.16 -31.36
CA LYS A 52 -12.31 -8.68 -31.39
C LYS A 52 -12.48 -8.06 -30.00
N LYS A 53 -13.42 -8.59 -29.20
CA LYS A 53 -13.70 -8.09 -27.84
C LYS A 53 -12.54 -8.35 -26.87
N ALA A 54 -11.91 -9.53 -26.94
CA ALA A 54 -10.75 -9.83 -26.12
C ALA A 54 -9.56 -8.93 -26.49
N ARG A 55 -9.31 -8.81 -27.80
CA ARG A 55 -8.24 -7.97 -28.35
C ARG A 55 -8.37 -6.51 -27.91
N GLU A 56 -9.57 -5.92 -27.98
CA GLU A 56 -9.79 -4.53 -27.55
C GLU A 56 -9.38 -4.26 -26.09
N ILE A 57 -9.62 -5.20 -25.18
CA ILE A 57 -9.25 -5.07 -23.76
C ILE A 57 -7.75 -5.35 -23.57
N LEU A 58 -7.24 -6.43 -24.16
CA LEU A 58 -5.88 -6.89 -23.89
C LEU A 58 -4.82 -6.02 -24.58
N GLU A 59 -5.13 -5.39 -25.72
CA GLU A 59 -4.21 -4.43 -26.36
C GLU A 59 -3.94 -3.21 -25.46
N ILE A 60 -4.92 -2.76 -24.66
CA ILE A 60 -4.71 -1.68 -23.68
C ILE A 60 -3.70 -2.11 -22.61
N VAL A 61 -3.82 -3.34 -22.11
CA VAL A 61 -2.89 -3.88 -21.10
C VAL A 61 -1.51 -4.10 -21.69
N ALA A 62 -1.42 -4.60 -22.93
CA ALA A 62 -0.17 -4.83 -23.63
C ALA A 62 0.61 -3.53 -23.87
N ALA A 63 -0.08 -2.48 -24.32
CA ALA A 63 0.52 -1.19 -24.66
C ALA A 63 0.56 -0.18 -23.49
N ALA A 64 0.13 -0.57 -22.28
CA ALA A 64 0.00 0.36 -21.17
C ALA A 64 1.34 0.96 -20.78
N LYS A 65 1.47 2.29 -20.78
CA LYS A 65 2.67 2.98 -20.26
C LYS A 65 2.56 3.33 -18.78
N LYS A 66 1.36 3.17 -18.22
CA LYS A 66 1.09 3.44 -16.81
C LYS A 66 0.29 2.30 -16.22
N CYS A 67 0.65 1.90 -15.02
CA CYS A 67 -0.04 0.89 -14.24
C CYS A 67 -0.15 1.36 -12.79
N THR A 68 -1.28 1.11 -12.15
CA THR A 68 -1.40 1.28 -10.70
C THR A 68 -1.82 -0.05 -10.10
N ARG A 69 -1.07 -0.52 -9.11
CA ARG A 69 -1.42 -1.65 -8.26
C ARG A 69 -2.03 -1.14 -6.97
N LEU A 70 -3.13 -1.75 -6.58
CA LEU A 70 -3.78 -1.59 -5.30
C LEU A 70 -3.82 -2.96 -4.62
N ILE A 71 -3.26 -3.06 -3.43
CA ILE A 71 -3.43 -4.20 -2.54
C ILE A 71 -4.23 -3.72 -1.34
N LEU A 72 -5.29 -4.42 -0.99
CA LEU A 72 -5.98 -4.28 0.28
C LEU A 72 -5.93 -5.61 0.99
N LYS A 73 -5.50 -5.60 2.24
CA LYS A 73 -5.40 -6.79 3.07
C LYS A 73 -5.90 -6.50 4.48
N ASP A 74 -6.78 -7.36 4.96
CA ASP A 74 -7.05 -7.51 6.39
C ASP A 74 -6.72 -8.95 6.84
N SER A 75 -7.25 -9.37 7.99
CA SER A 75 -6.99 -10.71 8.53
C SER A 75 -7.67 -11.85 7.77
N PHE A 76 -8.67 -11.57 6.93
CA PHE A 76 -9.53 -12.55 6.27
C PHE A 76 -9.60 -12.35 4.75
N ILE A 77 -9.40 -11.12 4.29
CA ILE A 77 -9.61 -10.70 2.92
C ILE A 77 -8.30 -10.18 2.35
N PHE A 78 -7.99 -10.64 1.13
CA PHE A 78 -6.93 -10.12 0.29
C PHE A 78 -7.55 -9.71 -1.04
N ILE A 79 -7.40 -8.45 -1.39
CA ILE A 79 -7.83 -7.89 -2.67
C ILE A 79 -6.58 -7.35 -3.34
N GLU A 80 -6.40 -7.72 -4.60
CA GLU A 80 -5.36 -7.15 -5.43
C GLU A 80 -5.96 -6.75 -6.77
N LYS A 81 -5.79 -5.48 -7.12
CA LYS A 81 -6.28 -4.89 -8.36
C LYS A 81 -5.15 -4.14 -9.03
N TYR A 82 -5.18 -4.14 -10.35
CA TYR A 82 -4.30 -3.39 -11.22
C TYR A 82 -5.15 -2.54 -12.15
N THR A 83 -4.80 -1.29 -12.35
CA THR A 83 -5.37 -0.49 -13.43
C THR A 83 -4.28 -0.21 -14.44
N TYR A 84 -4.53 -0.52 -15.70
CA TYR A 84 -3.62 -0.28 -16.82
C TYR A 84 -4.18 0.84 -17.69
N ARG A 85 -3.31 1.79 -18.05
CA ARG A 85 -3.66 2.92 -18.90
C ARG A 85 -2.84 2.92 -20.19
N ALA A 86 -3.55 2.91 -21.31
CA ALA A 86 -3.02 3.25 -22.62
C ALA A 86 -3.89 4.35 -23.22
N ASN A 87 -3.27 5.48 -23.59
CA ASN A 87 -3.98 6.67 -24.04
C ASN A 87 -5.04 7.12 -23.00
N ASN A 88 -6.29 7.28 -23.44
CA ASN A 88 -7.44 7.66 -22.59
C ASN A 88 -8.30 6.46 -22.17
N LYS A 89 -7.83 5.22 -22.40
CA LYS A 89 -8.55 4.01 -22.00
C LYS A 89 -7.90 3.39 -20.77
N LEU A 90 -8.75 2.82 -19.91
CA LEU A 90 -8.36 2.16 -18.68
C LEU A 90 -8.93 0.73 -18.66
N VAL A 91 -8.10 -0.21 -18.25
CA VAL A 91 -8.51 -1.60 -17.98
C VAL A 91 -8.21 -1.92 -16.53
N LEU A 92 -9.23 -2.37 -15.82
CA LEU A 92 -9.12 -2.90 -14.47
C LEU A 92 -8.89 -4.42 -14.55
N VAL A 93 -7.85 -4.88 -13.87
CA VAL A 93 -7.48 -6.29 -13.73
C VAL A 93 -7.52 -6.66 -12.26
N GLU A 94 -8.30 -7.67 -11.91
CA GLU A 94 -8.46 -8.13 -10.53
C GLU A 94 -7.86 -9.52 -10.36
N ASN A 95 -7.10 -9.73 -9.28
CA ASN A 95 -6.65 -11.06 -8.89
C ASN A 95 -7.78 -11.79 -8.17
N ASP A 96 -8.25 -12.88 -8.75
CA ASP A 96 -9.31 -13.76 -8.26
C ASP A 96 -8.76 -15.18 -8.04
N GLY A 97 -8.11 -15.37 -6.89
CA GLY A 97 -7.53 -16.67 -6.50
C GLY A 97 -6.34 -17.11 -7.36
N GLY A 98 -5.58 -16.16 -7.90
CA GLY A 98 -4.45 -16.39 -8.81
C GLY A 98 -4.79 -16.19 -10.28
N ASP A 99 -6.07 -16.26 -10.64
CA ASP A 99 -6.54 -15.93 -11.98
C ASP A 99 -6.76 -14.42 -12.11
N MET A 100 -6.63 -13.89 -13.34
CA MET A 100 -6.74 -12.47 -13.62
C MET A 100 -8.05 -12.16 -14.35
N VAL A 101 -8.86 -11.28 -13.76
CA VAL A 101 -10.15 -10.84 -14.29
C VAL A 101 -10.01 -9.45 -14.91
N PHE A 102 -10.09 -9.38 -16.23
CA PHE A 102 -9.99 -8.17 -17.03
C PHE A 102 -11.37 -7.55 -17.31
N SER A 103 -11.48 -6.25 -17.13
CA SER A 103 -12.68 -5.46 -17.43
C SER A 103 -12.31 -4.05 -17.87
N MET A 104 -13.14 -3.44 -18.72
CA MET A 104 -13.05 -2.01 -18.98
C MET A 104 -13.35 -1.26 -17.69
N ALA A 105 -12.55 -0.24 -17.37
CA ALA A 105 -12.70 0.52 -16.13
C ALA A 105 -13.77 1.62 -16.24
N ASP A 106 -14.97 1.24 -16.68
CA ASP A 106 -16.06 2.20 -16.96
C ASP A 106 -16.71 2.75 -15.69
N ASN A 107 -16.39 2.17 -14.51
CA ASN A 107 -16.95 2.58 -13.22
C ASN A 107 -15.96 2.38 -12.06
N LEU A 108 -14.86 3.15 -12.07
CA LEU A 108 -13.95 3.26 -10.93
C LEU A 108 -14.65 3.65 -9.60
N PRO A 109 -15.68 4.53 -9.59
CA PRO A 109 -16.41 4.84 -8.34
C PRO A 109 -16.95 3.62 -7.60
N LYS A 110 -17.41 2.58 -8.32
CA LYS A 110 -17.83 1.33 -7.69
C LYS A 110 -16.68 0.60 -6.99
N THR A 111 -15.49 0.60 -7.58
CA THR A 111 -14.29 0.01 -6.95
C THR A 111 -13.92 0.78 -5.69
N VAL A 112 -13.97 2.10 -5.72
CA VAL A 112 -13.74 2.96 -4.55
C VAL A 112 -14.79 2.70 -3.47
N GLU A 113 -16.06 2.53 -3.84
CA GLU A 113 -17.13 2.17 -2.91
C GLU A 113 -16.87 0.81 -2.23
N GLN A 114 -16.41 -0.19 -2.96
CA GLN A 114 -16.02 -1.47 -2.35
C GLN A 114 -14.88 -1.32 -1.33
N ILE A 115 -13.92 -0.45 -1.59
CA ILE A 115 -12.81 -0.16 -0.67
C ILE A 115 -13.30 0.61 0.58
N SER A 116 -14.37 1.39 0.42
CA SER A 116 -14.99 2.13 1.53
C SER A 116 -15.61 1.23 2.60
N GLU A 117 -15.96 -0.01 2.25
CA GLU A 117 -16.45 -1.01 3.22
C GLU A 117 -15.39 -1.38 4.26
N PHE A 118 -14.10 -1.25 3.92
CA PHE A 118 -12.97 -1.56 4.82
C PHE A 118 -12.47 -0.33 5.59
N THR A 119 -12.63 0.85 5.01
CA THR A 119 -11.96 2.07 5.46
C THR A 119 -12.92 3.09 6.08
N GLY A 120 -14.21 2.96 5.78
CA GLY A 120 -15.23 3.94 6.11
C GLY A 120 -15.19 5.19 5.22
N LYS A 121 -16.27 5.97 5.27
CA LYS A 121 -16.43 7.25 4.53
C LYS A 121 -16.33 8.48 5.44
N SER A 122 -15.75 8.34 6.64
CA SER A 122 -15.69 9.44 7.62
C SER A 122 -14.96 10.65 7.05
N LEU A 123 -15.51 11.85 7.27
CA LEU A 123 -14.84 13.13 7.02
C LEU A 123 -13.95 13.56 8.20
N PHE A 124 -14.11 12.92 9.36
CA PHE A 124 -13.37 13.23 10.57
C PHE A 124 -12.20 12.27 10.75
N LYS A 125 -11.10 12.81 11.28
CA LYS A 125 -9.92 12.07 11.75
C LYS A 125 -9.68 12.35 13.23
N SER A 126 -9.08 11.40 13.94
CA SER A 126 -8.86 11.51 15.40
C SER A 126 -7.68 12.41 15.78
N SER A 127 -6.75 12.67 14.85
CA SER A 127 -5.53 13.47 15.08
C SER A 127 -5.10 14.17 13.79
N GLY A 128 -4.31 15.24 13.89
CA GLY A 128 -3.75 16.01 12.77
C GLY A 128 -2.26 15.76 12.54
N VAL A 129 -1.82 14.50 12.44
CA VAL A 129 -0.42 14.17 12.16
C VAL A 129 -0.08 14.49 10.70
N GLU A 130 1.02 15.20 10.49
CA GLU A 130 1.63 15.47 9.18
C GLU A 130 3.14 15.73 9.41
N ILE A 131 3.99 14.77 9.05
CA ILE A 131 5.42 14.80 9.35
C ILE A 131 6.26 14.15 8.24
N LEU A 132 7.46 14.68 8.03
CA LEU A 132 8.47 14.11 7.14
C LEU A 132 9.62 13.51 7.96
N LEU A 133 9.84 12.21 7.77
CA LEU A 133 10.82 11.42 8.52
C LEU A 133 11.77 10.68 7.57
N SER A 134 13.04 10.54 7.93
CA SER A 134 13.89 9.50 7.33
C SER A 134 13.40 8.10 7.74
N ALA A 135 13.88 7.04 7.07
CA ALA A 135 13.56 5.66 7.45
C ALA A 135 13.92 5.34 8.92
N ASP A 136 15.09 5.79 9.38
CA ASP A 136 15.53 5.60 10.76
C ASP A 136 14.68 6.41 11.76
N GLU A 137 14.34 7.65 11.41
CA GLU A 137 13.43 8.49 12.20
C GLU A 137 12.04 7.85 12.32
N LEU A 138 11.52 7.29 11.23
CA LEU A 138 10.24 6.59 11.19
C LEU A 138 10.24 5.37 12.10
N LEU A 139 11.27 4.51 12.06
CA LEU A 139 11.30 3.32 12.92
C LEU A 139 11.30 3.67 14.40
N ILE A 140 12.03 4.72 14.80
CA ILE A 140 12.04 5.19 16.20
C ILE A 140 10.71 5.80 16.59
N PHE A 141 10.13 6.63 15.74
CA PHE A 141 8.83 7.23 15.98
C PHE A 141 7.74 6.15 16.12
N LEU A 142 7.69 5.19 15.20
CA LEU A 142 6.75 4.06 15.24
C LEU A 142 6.95 3.15 16.45
N ALA A 143 8.19 2.98 16.93
CA ALA A 143 8.44 2.25 18.16
C ALA A 143 7.82 2.94 19.38
N MET A 144 7.92 4.27 19.46
CA MET A 144 7.25 5.05 20.49
C MET A 144 5.73 4.94 20.37
N VAL A 145 5.19 5.05 19.16
CA VAL A 145 3.76 4.87 18.87
C VAL A 145 3.29 3.49 19.34
N ASP A 146 4.00 2.42 19.01
CA ASP A 146 3.66 1.06 19.43
C ASP A 146 3.63 0.89 20.96
N ILE A 147 4.54 1.55 21.67
CA ILE A 147 4.57 1.54 23.14
C ILE A 147 3.35 2.28 23.70
N TYR A 148 3.02 3.46 23.16
CA TYR A 148 1.81 4.21 23.53
C TYR A 148 0.54 3.38 23.29
N ARG A 149 0.43 2.76 22.11
CA ARG A 149 -0.68 1.88 21.72
C ARG A 149 -0.86 0.74 22.71
N ARG A 150 0.24 0.04 23.04
CA ARG A 150 0.24 -1.06 24.02
C ARG A 150 -0.21 -0.57 25.39
N ASN A 151 0.32 0.56 25.87
CA ASN A 151 -0.03 1.11 27.18
C ASN A 151 -1.51 1.53 27.23
N ALA A 152 -2.03 2.16 26.18
CA ALA A 152 -3.44 2.52 26.06
C ALA A 152 -4.35 1.28 26.10
N MET A 153 -4.01 0.22 25.36
CA MET A 153 -4.74 -1.05 25.41
C MET A 153 -4.72 -1.69 26.80
N LEU A 154 -3.56 -1.70 27.47
CA LEU A 154 -3.43 -2.20 28.85
C LEU A 154 -4.27 -1.39 29.85
N ALA A 155 -4.36 -0.07 29.67
CA ALA A 155 -5.20 0.80 30.49
C ALA A 155 -6.69 0.46 30.30
N TYR A 156 -7.16 0.22 29.07
CA TYR A 156 -8.56 -0.15 28.82
C TYR A 156 -9.00 -1.47 29.48
N VAL A 157 -8.07 -2.40 29.70
CA VAL A 157 -8.34 -3.66 30.41
C VAL A 157 -8.00 -3.60 31.91
N GLY A 158 -7.74 -2.41 32.45
CA GLY A 158 -7.49 -2.20 33.88
C GLY A 158 -6.11 -2.63 34.37
N HIS A 159 -5.15 -2.87 33.46
CA HIS A 159 -3.80 -3.35 33.77
C HIS A 159 -2.71 -2.27 33.67
N GLY A 160 -3.04 -1.03 33.32
CA GLY A 160 -2.05 0.02 33.04
C GLY A 160 -2.21 1.28 33.88
N ILE A 161 -1.10 1.77 34.44
CA ILE A 161 -0.89 3.21 34.65
C ILE A 161 -0.45 3.75 33.30
N GLU A 162 -1.13 4.78 32.80
CA GLU A 162 -0.76 5.44 31.55
C GLU A 162 0.59 6.15 31.73
N LYS A 163 1.69 5.43 31.46
CA LYS A 163 3.04 6.01 31.46
C LYS A 163 3.24 6.82 30.18
N ALA A 164 3.44 8.13 30.35
CA ALA A 164 3.77 9.04 29.24
C ALA A 164 5.25 8.93 28.83
N ALA A 165 6.16 8.89 29.82
CA ALA A 165 7.60 8.83 29.60
C ALA A 165 8.09 7.43 29.24
N ILE A 166 8.83 7.33 28.12
CA ILE A 166 9.42 6.09 27.59
C ILE A 166 10.95 6.17 27.67
N SER A 167 11.60 5.13 28.18
CA SER A 167 13.07 5.05 28.18
C SER A 167 13.64 4.65 26.80
N LEU A 168 14.89 5.03 26.53
CA LEU A 168 15.62 4.58 25.34
C LEU A 168 15.66 3.05 25.24
N ILE A 169 15.81 2.36 26.38
CA ILE A 169 15.87 0.89 26.43
C ILE A 169 14.56 0.28 25.94
N GLU A 170 13.41 0.84 26.33
CA GLU A 170 12.11 0.38 25.86
C GLU A 170 11.91 0.59 24.36
N ILE A 171 12.32 1.76 23.84
CA ILE A 171 12.29 2.06 22.41
C ILE A 171 13.14 1.04 21.64
N MET A 172 14.38 0.82 22.07
CA MET A 172 15.27 -0.13 21.42
C MET A 172 14.77 -1.57 21.51
N LYS A 173 14.16 -1.97 22.63
CA LYS A 173 13.53 -3.29 22.76
C LYS A 173 12.41 -3.46 21.72
N GLN A 174 11.54 -2.46 21.59
CA GLN A 174 10.44 -2.48 20.61
C GLN A 174 10.96 -2.55 19.17
N ILE A 175 12.08 -1.91 18.85
CA ILE A 175 12.66 -1.94 17.49
C ILE A 175 13.26 -3.32 17.16
N ASN A 176 13.97 -3.91 18.13
CA ASN A 176 14.66 -5.17 17.94
C ASN A 176 13.70 -6.36 17.93
N ASP A 177 12.74 -6.37 18.86
CA ASP A 177 11.76 -7.45 19.03
C ASP A 177 10.32 -6.90 19.02
N PRO A 178 9.83 -6.46 17.84
CA PRO A 178 8.50 -5.86 17.74
C PRO A 178 7.40 -6.92 17.84
N SER A 179 6.33 -6.58 18.56
CA SER A 179 5.13 -7.42 18.69
C SER A 179 4.48 -7.74 17.32
N PRO A 180 3.69 -8.81 17.18
CA PRO A 180 3.10 -9.21 15.90
C PRO A 180 2.29 -8.12 15.17
N ASN A 181 1.59 -7.25 15.90
CA ASN A 181 0.76 -6.15 15.39
C ASN A 181 1.43 -4.75 15.48
N SER A 182 2.76 -4.76 15.62
CA SER A 182 3.60 -3.55 15.67
C SER A 182 3.70 -2.88 14.31
N LEU A 183 3.63 -1.55 14.29
CA LEU A 183 3.92 -0.77 13.07
C LEU A 183 5.38 -0.94 12.67
N VAL A 184 6.31 -0.98 13.63
CA VAL A 184 7.72 -1.27 13.36
C VAL A 184 7.89 -2.59 12.61
N LYS A 185 7.21 -3.67 13.07
CA LYS A 185 7.29 -4.98 12.41
C LYS A 185 6.82 -4.89 10.95
N LEU A 186 5.71 -4.21 10.73
CA LEU A 186 5.14 -4.01 9.40
C LEU A 186 6.12 -3.31 8.47
N PHE A 187 6.78 -2.24 8.89
CA PHE A 187 7.77 -1.55 8.04
C PHE A 187 9.05 -2.37 7.83
N LYS A 188 9.54 -3.05 8.86
CA LYS A 188 10.72 -3.94 8.72
C LYS A 188 10.47 -5.06 7.69
N GLN A 189 9.28 -5.65 7.69
CA GLN A 189 8.95 -6.75 6.78
C GLN A 189 8.69 -6.31 5.34
N ASN A 190 8.11 -5.13 5.12
CA ASN A 190 7.75 -4.66 3.78
C ASN A 190 8.86 -3.87 3.08
N TYR A 191 9.72 -3.16 3.84
CA TYR A 191 10.71 -2.23 3.27
C TYR A 191 12.17 -2.56 3.65
N ASN A 192 12.39 -3.60 4.47
CA ASN A 192 13.72 -4.06 4.90
C ASN A 192 14.60 -2.93 5.48
N TYR A 193 13.99 -2.00 6.21
CA TYR A 193 14.73 -0.88 6.80
C TYR A 193 15.74 -1.36 7.84
N PRO A 194 16.98 -0.82 7.83
CA PRO A 194 18.01 -1.20 8.78
C PRO A 194 17.61 -0.81 10.20
N ILE A 195 17.99 -1.62 11.18
CA ILE A 195 17.77 -1.29 12.58
C ILE A 195 18.81 -0.24 13.02
N PRO A 196 18.39 0.94 13.52
CA PRO A 196 19.33 1.92 14.03
C PRO A 196 20.11 1.38 15.23
N GLN A 197 21.41 1.63 15.29
CA GLN A 197 22.23 1.33 16.47
C GLN A 197 21.85 2.25 17.65
N VAL A 198 22.15 1.82 18.89
CA VAL A 198 21.76 2.57 20.11
C VAL A 198 22.25 4.02 20.11
N GLU A 199 23.49 4.27 19.68
CA GLU A 199 24.02 5.64 19.62
C GLU A 199 23.37 6.48 18.52
N ASN A 200 23.05 5.86 17.38
CA ASN A 200 22.27 6.51 16.33
C ASN A 200 20.86 6.84 16.84
N ALA A 201 20.24 5.96 17.63
CA ALA A 201 18.93 6.18 18.20
C ALA A 201 18.88 7.41 19.13
N LYS A 202 19.91 7.64 19.95
CA LYS A 202 20.02 8.87 20.75
C LYS A 202 20.11 10.12 19.88
N VAL A 203 20.88 10.07 18.80
CA VAL A 203 21.01 11.19 17.85
C VAL A 203 19.68 11.47 17.16
N ILE A 204 18.97 10.43 16.73
CA ILE A 204 17.66 10.54 16.09
C ILE A 204 16.62 11.09 17.07
N LEU A 205 16.56 10.61 18.31
CA LEU A 205 15.64 11.13 19.32
C LEU A 205 15.88 12.62 19.59
N LYS A 206 17.14 13.07 19.63
CA LYS A 206 17.46 14.50 19.70
C LYS A 206 16.96 15.28 18.48
N LYS A 207 17.00 14.70 17.28
CA LYS A 207 16.42 15.31 16.06
C LYS A 207 14.90 15.39 16.16
N LEU A 208 14.23 14.31 16.57
CA LEU A 208 12.78 14.27 16.77
C LEU A 208 12.32 15.30 17.82
N THR A 209 13.14 15.55 18.85
CA THR A 209 12.90 16.63 19.81
C THR A 209 13.08 18.01 19.22
N ARG A 210 14.08 18.24 18.37
CA ARG A 210 14.23 19.52 17.66
C ARG A 210 13.12 19.77 16.63
N LYS A 211 12.47 18.72 16.14
CA LYS A 211 11.31 18.78 15.24
C LYS A 211 9.97 18.93 16.00
N ASP A 212 10.00 19.01 17.34
CA ASP A 212 8.80 19.06 18.19
C ASP A 212 7.84 17.87 18.02
N PHE A 213 8.38 16.69 17.64
CA PHE A 213 7.59 15.45 17.59
C PHE A 213 7.62 14.71 18.92
N VAL A 214 8.72 14.88 19.67
CA VAL A 214 9.02 14.18 20.92
C VAL A 214 9.58 15.18 21.94
N THR A 215 9.14 15.14 23.19
CA THR A 215 9.80 15.88 24.28
C THR A 215 10.56 14.94 25.21
N PHE A 216 11.47 15.48 26.03
CA PHE A 216 12.21 14.73 27.03
C PHE A 216 11.94 15.26 28.44
N ASN A 217 11.16 14.51 29.22
CA ASN A 217 10.79 14.79 30.61
C ASN A 217 10.97 13.51 31.44
N ASN A 218 12.17 13.28 31.99
CA ASN A 218 12.52 12.00 32.67
C ASN A 218 12.35 10.74 31.79
N GLY A 219 12.29 10.93 30.47
CA GLY A 219 12.02 9.95 29.43
C GLY A 219 11.44 10.64 28.21
N TYR A 220 11.27 9.91 27.11
CA TYR A 220 10.76 10.45 25.84
C TYR A 220 9.24 10.36 25.78
N GLU A 221 8.58 11.44 25.37
CA GLU A 221 7.12 11.54 25.30
C GLU A 221 6.71 12.06 23.92
N LEU A 222 5.63 11.51 23.34
CA LEU A 222 5.05 12.06 22.10
C LEU A 222 4.30 13.35 22.41
N ILE A 223 4.45 14.38 21.57
CA ILE A 223 3.83 15.70 21.80
C ILE A 223 2.40 15.73 21.20
N SER A 224 1.44 16.33 21.91
CA SER A 224 0.09 16.67 21.43
C SER A 224 -0.56 15.61 20.53
N ASP A 225 -0.70 15.92 19.23
CA ASP A 225 -1.43 15.11 18.25
C ASP A 225 -0.75 13.78 17.97
N TYR A 226 0.58 13.67 18.15
CA TYR A 226 1.30 12.41 18.01
C TYR A 226 0.93 11.43 19.12
N ALA A 227 0.75 11.93 20.35
CA ALA A 227 0.26 11.12 21.46
C ALA A 227 -1.22 10.72 21.26
N VAL A 228 -2.07 11.65 20.80
CA VAL A 228 -3.48 11.37 20.48
C VAL A 228 -3.58 10.31 19.38
N PHE A 229 -2.79 10.45 18.31
CA PHE A 229 -2.66 9.46 17.25
C PHE A 229 -2.31 8.09 17.83
N ALA A 230 -1.22 8.01 18.60
CA ALA A 230 -0.75 6.74 19.14
C ALA A 230 -1.76 6.08 20.10
N LYS A 231 -2.46 6.86 20.93
CA LYS A 231 -3.48 6.33 21.85
C LYS A 231 -4.78 5.94 21.17
N SER A 232 -5.08 6.50 19.98
CA SER A 232 -6.29 6.20 19.23
C SER A 232 -6.09 5.10 18.19
N PHE A 233 -4.87 4.94 17.67
CA PHE A 233 -4.51 3.96 16.63
C PHE A 233 -4.23 2.59 17.25
N LEU A 234 -5.21 1.93 17.87
CA LEU A 234 -4.97 0.79 18.76
C LEU A 234 -4.58 -0.50 18.03
N VAL A 235 -5.46 -1.02 17.18
CA VAL A 235 -5.30 -2.31 16.49
C VAL A 235 -5.28 -2.06 14.99
N PRO A 236 -4.18 -2.31 14.26
CA PRO A 236 -4.13 -2.11 12.83
C PRO A 236 -4.89 -3.29 12.19
N GLU A 237 -5.92 -2.97 11.43
CA GLU A 237 -6.87 -3.97 10.91
C GLU A 237 -6.69 -4.16 9.41
N THR A 238 -6.66 -3.05 8.65
CA THR A 238 -6.52 -3.08 7.20
C THR A 238 -5.26 -2.36 6.76
N ILE A 239 -4.56 -2.97 5.83
CA ILE A 239 -3.40 -2.40 5.13
C ILE A 239 -3.79 -2.22 3.68
N ILE A 240 -3.53 -1.03 3.15
CA ILE A 240 -3.76 -0.66 1.77
C ILE A 240 -2.44 -0.21 1.19
N MET A 241 -1.92 -0.92 0.21
CA MET A 241 -0.72 -0.53 -0.53
C MET A 241 -1.13 -0.04 -1.91
N ILE A 242 -0.55 1.07 -2.32
CA ILE A 242 -0.80 1.66 -3.63
C ILE A 242 0.54 1.94 -4.27
N ASP A 243 0.78 1.34 -5.42
CA ASP A 243 1.99 1.53 -6.21
C ASP A 243 1.57 1.97 -7.62
N THR A 244 2.20 3.01 -8.14
CA THR A 244 2.06 3.44 -9.53
C THR A 244 3.38 3.27 -10.24
N PHE A 245 3.29 2.79 -11.48
CA PHE A 245 4.38 2.47 -12.36
C PHE A 245 4.20 3.26 -13.65
N ASN A 246 5.18 4.07 -14.01
CA ASN A 246 5.20 4.81 -15.28
C ASN A 246 6.43 4.38 -16.08
N VAL A 247 6.25 4.18 -17.39
CA VAL A 247 7.35 4.00 -18.33
C VAL A 247 7.74 5.38 -18.85
N ASN A 248 9.00 5.79 -18.61
CA ASN A 248 9.53 7.06 -19.08
C ASN A 248 9.92 7.02 -20.58
N GLU A 249 10.43 8.13 -21.13
CA GLU A 249 10.84 8.21 -22.54
C GLU A 249 12.03 7.30 -22.91
N LYS A 250 12.76 6.80 -21.90
CA LYS A 250 13.90 5.87 -22.06
C LYS A 250 13.50 4.41 -21.84
N ASP A 251 12.20 4.11 -21.78
CA ASP A 251 11.64 2.79 -21.46
C ASP A 251 12.02 2.26 -20.06
N GLU A 252 12.39 3.14 -19.13
CA GLU A 252 12.64 2.78 -17.73
C GLU A 252 11.35 2.88 -16.90
N VAL A 253 11.18 1.97 -15.95
CA VAL A 253 10.03 1.98 -15.03
C VAL A 253 10.36 2.84 -13.82
N ILE A 254 9.56 3.89 -13.62
CA ILE A 254 9.57 4.73 -12.43
C ILE A 254 8.43 4.27 -11.52
N VAL A 255 8.71 4.16 -10.22
CA VAL A 255 7.75 3.69 -9.22
C VAL A 255 7.54 4.76 -8.16
N ALA A 256 6.28 5.04 -7.84
CA ALA A 256 5.88 5.84 -6.70
C ALA A 256 4.77 5.11 -5.95
N GLY A 257 4.79 5.15 -4.64
CA GLY A 257 3.80 4.41 -3.87
C GLY A 257 3.74 4.80 -2.41
N GLY A 258 2.79 4.19 -1.74
CA GLY A 258 2.55 4.41 -0.33
C GLY A 258 1.76 3.29 0.31
N ILE A 259 1.77 3.30 1.64
CA ILE A 259 1.02 2.38 2.47
C ILE A 259 0.08 3.18 3.36
N CYS A 260 -1.17 2.77 3.40
CA CYS A 260 -2.18 3.28 4.32
C CYS A 260 -2.57 2.16 5.27
N ILE A 261 -2.72 2.48 6.55
CA ILE A 261 -3.05 1.53 7.60
C ILE A 261 -4.23 2.08 8.36
N THR A 262 -5.26 1.27 8.55
CA THR A 262 -6.45 1.63 9.33
C THR A 262 -6.40 0.91 10.68
N ALA A 263 -6.84 1.61 11.73
CA ALA A 263 -7.09 1.05 13.05
C ALA A 263 -8.48 1.45 13.56
N GLY A 264 -9.42 1.58 12.62
CA GLY A 264 -10.78 2.07 12.83
C GLY A 264 -11.14 3.26 11.93
N LEU A 265 -12.43 3.62 11.90
CA LEU A 265 -13.05 4.56 10.94
C LEU A 265 -12.46 5.99 10.90
N ARG A 266 -11.74 6.40 11.95
CA ARG A 266 -11.15 7.76 12.09
C ARG A 266 -9.63 7.72 12.31
N ASN A 267 -9.06 6.52 12.28
CA ASN A 267 -7.67 6.25 12.61
C ASN A 267 -7.01 5.66 11.38
N ILE A 268 -6.62 6.52 10.45
CA ILE A 268 -5.95 6.12 9.21
C ILE A 268 -4.60 6.82 9.18
N ALA A 269 -3.53 6.05 9.04
CA ALA A 269 -2.19 6.55 8.82
C ALA A 269 -1.80 6.28 7.37
N SER A 270 -1.30 7.29 6.67
CA SER A 270 -0.71 7.18 5.34
C SER A 270 0.79 7.40 5.44
N PHE A 271 1.54 6.64 4.65
CA PHE A 271 2.99 6.74 4.54
C PHE A 271 3.32 6.75 3.05
N ILE A 272 3.67 7.91 2.51
CA ILE A 272 4.05 8.09 1.11
C ILE A 272 5.58 8.11 1.03
N MET A 273 6.12 7.25 0.17
CA MET A 273 7.57 7.09 0.01
C MET A 273 8.08 8.10 -1.02
N GLY A 274 8.96 9.00 -0.59
CA GLY A 274 9.61 9.99 -1.46
C GLY A 274 11.13 9.92 -1.38
N ASN A 275 11.80 10.70 -2.23
CA ASN A 275 13.26 10.77 -2.27
C ASN A 275 13.84 11.47 -1.02
N ASP A 276 13.11 12.45 -0.48
CA ASP A 276 13.54 13.25 0.68
C ASP A 276 13.19 12.60 2.03
N GLY A 277 12.42 11.52 2.01
CA GLY A 277 11.97 10.82 3.20
C GLY A 277 10.58 10.21 3.02
N ILE A 278 9.95 9.93 4.16
CA ILE A 278 8.65 9.28 4.25
C ILE A 278 7.69 10.30 4.85
N ASP A 279 6.71 10.70 4.05
CA ASP A 279 5.62 11.57 4.49
C ASP A 279 4.61 10.69 5.24
N MET A 280 4.51 10.90 6.54
CA MET A 280 3.51 10.28 7.39
C MET A 280 2.42 11.30 7.72
N SER A 281 1.18 10.95 7.39
CA SER A 281 0.02 11.78 7.69
C SER A 281 -1.17 10.98 8.23
N SER A 282 -2.02 11.63 9.02
CA SER A 282 -3.32 11.11 9.40
C SER A 282 -4.38 11.52 8.37
N LEU A 283 -5.12 10.54 7.87
CA LEU A 283 -6.19 10.75 6.89
C LEU A 283 -7.57 10.52 7.51
N SER A 284 -8.57 11.21 6.97
CA SER A 284 -9.96 10.76 7.08
C SER A 284 -10.24 9.65 6.05
N GLY A 285 -11.32 8.89 6.25
CA GLY A 285 -11.74 7.87 5.28
C GLY A 285 -12.01 8.47 3.90
N SER A 286 -12.63 9.65 3.84
CA SER A 286 -12.86 10.37 2.58
C SER A 286 -11.58 10.72 1.83
N GLN A 287 -10.53 11.17 2.54
CA GLN A 287 -9.24 11.50 1.95
C GLN A 287 -8.52 10.26 1.42
N LEU A 288 -8.57 9.15 2.16
CA LEU A 288 -8.03 7.87 1.69
C LEU A 288 -8.74 7.40 0.42
N LEU A 289 -10.08 7.47 0.38
CA LEU A 289 -10.84 7.05 -0.80
C LEU A 289 -10.55 7.94 -2.01
N GLN A 290 -10.40 9.24 -1.81
CA GLN A 290 -9.99 10.17 -2.87
C GLN A 290 -8.58 9.86 -3.37
N MET A 291 -7.64 9.57 -2.45
CA MET A 291 -6.29 9.14 -2.79
C MET A 291 -6.32 7.88 -3.66
N VAL A 292 -7.04 6.84 -3.23
CA VAL A 292 -7.25 5.60 -3.98
C VAL A 292 -7.83 5.88 -5.37
N GLU A 293 -8.88 6.69 -5.46
CA GLU A 293 -9.50 7.02 -6.75
C GLU A 293 -8.51 7.70 -7.71
N ASN A 294 -7.72 8.66 -7.20
CA ASN A 294 -6.71 9.36 -7.99
C ASN A 294 -5.64 8.41 -8.50
N PHE A 295 -5.19 7.48 -7.66
CA PHE A 295 -4.23 6.47 -8.07
C PHE A 295 -4.81 5.50 -9.09
N LEU A 296 -6.04 5.02 -8.93
CA LEU A 296 -6.69 4.15 -9.90
C LEU A 296 -6.86 4.79 -11.30
N LYS A 297 -6.72 6.11 -11.43
CA LYS A 297 -6.70 6.81 -12.73
C LYS A 297 -5.33 6.77 -13.43
N CYS A 298 -4.34 6.10 -12.84
CA CYS A 298 -2.96 6.00 -13.31
C CYS A 298 -2.34 7.38 -13.58
N PRO A 299 -2.05 8.16 -12.52
CA PRO A 299 -1.48 9.49 -12.66
C PRO A 299 -0.08 9.45 -13.28
N ASP A 300 0.41 10.61 -13.71
CA ASP A 300 1.83 10.76 -14.02
C ASP A 300 2.64 10.85 -12.74
N ILE A 301 3.77 10.17 -12.73
CA ILE A 301 4.81 10.33 -11.71
C ILE A 301 5.83 11.31 -12.31
N SER A 302 5.96 12.46 -11.68
CA SER A 302 6.95 13.50 -12.01
C SER A 302 8.27 13.26 -11.29
#